data_AF-A0A7W5ZT39-F1
#
_entry.id   AF-A0A7W5ZT39-F1
#
_cell.length_a   1.000
_cell.length_b   1.000
_cell.length_c   1.000
_cell.angle_alpha   90.00
_cell.angle_beta   90.00
_cell.angle_gamma   90.00
#
_symmetry.space_group_name_H-M   'P 1'
#
loop_
_entity.id
_entity.type
_entity.pdbx_description
1 polymer ?
#
loop_
_entity_poly.entity_id
_entity_poly.type
_entity_poly.pdbx_seq_one_letter_code
_entity_poly.pdbx_strand_id
1 'polypeptide(L)'
;MPFAHASLNGARSTDTDSMIGLATRAAKADRTRRNQETEMPKMKTKSGVKKRFKLTATGKVKHGVAGKRHRLMSHNAKYIRQNRGTDVISDADARTIKKWAPYGLN
;
A
#
# COMPACT_ATOMS: atom_id res chain seq x y z
N MET A 1 -54.83 52.55 -13.90
CA MET A 1 -54.75 52.32 -15.35
C MET A 1 -53.58 53.10 -15.91
N PRO A 2 -52.83 52.61 -16.91
CA PRO A 2 -52.60 51.18 -17.23
C PRO A 2 -51.63 50.59 -16.17
N PHE A 3 -50.57 49.78 -16.36
CA PHE A 3 -50.15 48.76 -17.35
C PHE A 3 -49.20 47.75 -16.63
N ALA A 4 -48.61 46.77 -17.35
CA ALA A 4 -47.50 45.92 -16.90
C ALA A 4 -46.74 45.32 -18.10
N HIS A 5 -45.49 44.88 -17.92
CA HIS A 5 -44.91 43.67 -18.55
C HIS A 5 -43.54 43.27 -17.94
N ALA A 6 -43.12 42.02 -18.14
CA ALA A 6 -41.91 41.43 -17.56
C ALA A 6 -40.89 40.96 -18.62
N SER A 7 -39.59 41.03 -18.28
CA SER A 7 -38.41 40.59 -19.06
C SER A 7 -37.14 40.73 -18.19
N LEU A 8 -36.10 39.87 -18.14
CA LEU A 8 -35.94 38.48 -18.61
C LEU A 8 -34.83 37.75 -17.78
N ASN A 9 -34.03 36.87 -18.38
CA ASN A 9 -33.00 35.99 -17.77
C ASN A 9 -31.54 36.45 -18.05
N GLY A 10 -30.61 36.09 -17.15
CA GLY A 10 -29.16 36.05 -17.40
C GLY A 10 -28.45 35.02 -16.49
N ALA A 11 -27.56 34.18 -17.04
CA ALA A 11 -26.94 33.05 -16.33
C ALA A 11 -25.99 33.50 -15.18
N ARG A 12 -25.80 32.81 -14.05
CA ARG A 12 -25.60 31.36 -13.74
C ARG A 12 -24.33 30.72 -14.31
N SER A 13 -23.23 30.82 -13.56
CA SER A 13 -22.12 29.87 -13.58
C SER A 13 -21.45 29.77 -12.20
N THR A 14 -22.11 29.13 -11.24
CA THR A 14 -21.43 28.57 -10.06
C THR A 14 -20.83 27.21 -10.43
N ASP A 15 -19.62 26.91 -9.98
CA ASP A 15 -18.83 25.74 -10.43
C ASP A 15 -19.36 24.38 -9.92
N THR A 16 -20.52 23.96 -10.41
CA THR A 16 -21.17 22.68 -10.06
C THR A 16 -20.31 21.45 -10.39
N ASP A 17 -19.47 21.52 -11.43
CA ASP A 17 -18.56 20.43 -11.82
C ASP A 17 -17.54 20.08 -10.73
N SER A 18 -17.09 21.06 -9.94
CA SER A 18 -16.14 20.84 -8.83
C SER A 18 -16.69 19.88 -7.77
N MET A 19 -17.99 19.95 -7.50
CA MET A 19 -18.67 19.17 -6.46
C MET A 19 -19.09 17.77 -6.95
N ILE A 20 -19.47 17.64 -8.23
CA ILE A 20 -19.83 16.35 -8.85
C ILE A 20 -18.61 15.40 -8.87
N GLY A 21 -17.42 15.93 -9.18
CA GLY A 21 -16.17 15.18 -9.18
C GLY A 21 -15.79 14.59 -7.81
N LEU A 22 -16.05 15.33 -6.73
CA LEU A 22 -15.77 14.88 -5.36
C LEU A 22 -16.76 13.81 -4.87
N ALA A 23 -18.06 14.04 -5.08
CA ALA A 23 -19.11 13.09 -4.70
C ALA A 23 -18.96 11.73 -5.41
N THR A 24 -18.62 11.74 -6.70
CA THR A 24 -18.41 10.52 -7.50
C THR A 24 -17.20 9.70 -7.00
N ARG A 25 -16.20 10.36 -6.42
CA ARG A 25 -15.01 9.70 -5.84
C ARG A 25 -15.32 8.98 -4.53
N ALA A 26 -16.16 9.58 -3.67
CA ALA A 26 -16.61 8.97 -2.42
C ALA A 26 -17.51 7.73 -2.66
N ALA A 27 -18.50 7.84 -3.55
CA ALA A 27 -19.45 6.75 -3.82
C ALA A 27 -18.78 5.47 -4.35
N LYS A 28 -17.71 5.60 -5.15
CA LYS A 28 -16.93 4.43 -5.63
C LYS A 28 -16.14 3.71 -4.52
N ALA A 29 -15.74 4.41 -3.46
CA ALA A 29 -14.98 3.83 -2.35
C ALA A 29 -15.85 3.05 -1.34
N ASP A 30 -17.16 3.28 -1.34
CA ASP A 30 -18.10 2.55 -0.50
C ASP A 30 -18.58 1.24 -1.14
N ARG A 31 -18.85 1.24 -2.46
CA ARG A 31 -19.36 0.06 -3.19
C ARG A 31 -18.44 -1.17 -3.08
N THR A 32 -17.14 -0.98 -2.88
CA THR A 32 -16.17 -2.08 -2.71
C THR A 32 -16.18 -2.72 -1.33
N ARG A 33 -16.81 -2.11 -0.32
CA ARG A 33 -16.91 -2.70 1.05
C ARG A 33 -18.01 -3.74 1.13
N ARG A 34 -19.21 -3.41 0.63
CA ARG A 34 -20.44 -4.23 0.72
C ARG A 34 -20.37 -5.60 0.04
N ASN A 35 -19.37 -5.83 -0.84
CA ASN A 35 -19.15 -7.11 -1.53
C ASN A 35 -18.03 -7.96 -0.90
N GLN A 36 -17.67 -7.75 0.38
CA GLN A 36 -16.58 -8.48 1.06
C GLN A 36 -17.03 -9.29 2.27
N GLU A 37 -18.33 -9.30 2.58
CA GLU A 37 -18.85 -9.80 3.87
C GLU A 37 -19.24 -11.29 3.86
N THR A 38 -19.33 -11.93 2.68
CA THR A 38 -19.87 -13.30 2.53
C THR A 38 -18.92 -14.32 1.87
N GLU A 39 -17.77 -13.93 1.32
CA GLU A 39 -16.75 -14.90 0.93
C GLU A 39 -15.97 -15.38 2.17
N MET A 40 -15.82 -16.70 2.33
CA MET A 40 -15.14 -17.30 3.49
C MET A 40 -13.75 -16.66 3.73
N PRO A 41 -13.52 -15.98 4.88
CA PRO A 41 -12.37 -15.11 5.09
C PRO A 41 -11.06 -15.88 5.35
N LYS A 42 -10.53 -16.51 4.30
CA LYS A 42 -9.24 -17.19 4.31
C LYS A 42 -8.12 -16.18 4.53
N MET A 43 -7.37 -16.32 5.62
CA MET A 43 -6.17 -15.53 5.93
C MET A 43 -5.26 -15.39 4.70
N LYS A 44 -4.65 -14.22 4.49
CA LYS A 44 -3.76 -13.94 3.36
C LYS A 44 -2.36 -13.58 3.86
N THR A 45 -1.32 -14.18 3.29
CA THR A 45 0.08 -13.80 3.58
C THR A 45 0.32 -12.34 3.17
N LYS A 46 0.92 -11.54 4.05
CA LYS A 46 1.24 -10.13 3.78
C LYS A 46 2.23 -10.04 2.60
N SER A 47 1.77 -9.52 1.46
CA SER A 47 2.52 -9.54 0.19
C SER A 47 3.91 -8.89 0.27
N GLY A 48 4.06 -7.84 1.10
CA GLY A 48 5.34 -7.19 1.38
C GLY A 48 6.35 -8.09 2.11
N VAL A 49 5.90 -9.12 2.83
CA VAL A 49 6.77 -10.10 3.52
C VAL A 49 7.32 -11.11 2.51
N LYS A 50 6.45 -11.73 1.67
CA LYS A 50 6.87 -12.63 0.58
C LYS A 50 7.84 -11.97 -0.41
N LYS A 51 7.74 -10.66 -0.63
CA LYS A 51 8.68 -9.90 -1.49
C LYS A 51 10.04 -9.58 -0.84
N ARG A 52 10.24 -9.80 0.46
CA ARG A 52 11.42 -9.30 1.22
C ARG A 52 12.16 -10.36 2.01
N PHE A 53 11.47 -11.42 2.45
CA PHE A 53 11.99 -12.46 3.30
C PHE A 53 11.87 -13.83 2.63
N LYS A 54 12.89 -14.68 2.79
CA LYS A 54 12.88 -16.08 2.34
C LYS A 54 13.13 -17.00 3.53
N LEU A 55 12.45 -18.14 3.57
CA LEU A 55 12.80 -19.20 4.50
C LEU A 55 13.98 -20.02 3.97
N THR A 56 14.73 -20.60 4.90
CA THR A 56 15.72 -21.66 4.64
C THR A 56 15.13 -23.01 5.00
N ALA A 57 15.71 -24.10 4.49
CA ALA A 57 15.32 -25.46 4.88
C ALA A 57 15.37 -25.68 6.41
N THR A 58 16.31 -25.04 7.09
CA THR A 58 16.45 -25.05 8.56
C THR A 58 15.47 -24.09 9.29
N GLY A 59 14.44 -23.58 8.62
CA GLY A 59 13.40 -22.72 9.22
C GLY A 59 13.83 -21.32 9.66
N LYS A 60 15.10 -20.93 9.42
CA LYS A 60 15.62 -19.56 9.65
C LYS A 60 15.17 -18.62 8.54
N VAL A 61 14.88 -17.36 8.89
CA VAL A 61 14.43 -16.32 7.95
C VAL A 61 15.63 -15.49 7.47
N LYS A 62 15.83 -15.43 6.15
CA LYS A 62 16.84 -14.61 5.48
C LYS A 62 16.26 -13.32 4.92
N HIS A 63 17.05 -12.25 4.93
CA HIS A 63 16.72 -10.96 4.30
C HIS A 63 17.91 -10.37 3.53
N GLY A 64 17.62 -9.40 2.65
CA GLY A 64 18.67 -8.55 2.06
C GLY A 64 19.15 -7.50 3.07
N VAL A 65 20.44 -7.18 3.03
CA VAL A 65 21.05 -6.17 3.92
C VAL A 65 20.60 -4.75 3.53
N ALA A 66 20.31 -3.90 4.52
CA ALA A 66 19.90 -2.51 4.33
C ALA A 66 21.07 -1.58 3.96
N GLY A 67 20.78 -0.31 3.67
CA GLY A 67 21.76 0.77 3.42
C GLY A 67 22.48 0.73 2.06
N LYS A 68 22.75 -0.46 1.52
CA LYS A 68 23.67 -0.66 0.39
C LYS A 68 23.10 -0.39 -1.02
N ARG A 69 22.19 0.57 -1.19
CA ARG A 69 21.60 0.93 -2.51
C ARG A 69 22.06 2.28 -3.05
N HIS A 70 22.53 3.18 -2.20
CA HIS A 70 22.98 4.54 -2.55
C HIS A 70 24.07 4.98 -1.57
N ARG A 71 24.70 6.14 -1.80
CA ARG A 71 25.82 6.70 -0.98
C ARG A 71 27.06 5.78 -0.85
N LEU A 72 27.24 4.82 -1.76
CA LEU A 72 28.37 3.87 -1.71
C LEU A 72 29.76 4.51 -1.74
N MET A 73 29.90 5.73 -2.29
CA MET A 73 31.15 6.50 -2.25
C MET A 73 31.64 6.81 -0.82
N SER A 74 30.72 6.94 0.14
CA SER A 74 31.04 7.18 1.56
C SER A 74 31.31 5.90 2.34
N HIS A 75 31.14 4.71 1.74
CA HIS A 75 31.28 3.43 2.43
C HIS A 75 32.59 2.74 2.07
N ASN A 76 33.40 2.43 3.09
CA ASN A 76 34.63 1.64 2.94
C ASN A 76 34.36 0.32 2.19
N ALA A 77 35.24 -0.05 1.26
CA ALA A 77 35.19 -1.29 0.50
C ALA A 77 35.02 -2.56 1.37
N LYS A 78 35.49 -2.56 2.64
CA LYS A 78 35.23 -3.64 3.62
C LYS A 78 33.73 -3.85 3.85
N TYR A 79 32.98 -2.78 4.14
CA TYR A 79 31.51 -2.80 4.31
C TYR A 79 30.82 -3.26 3.02
N ILE A 80 31.26 -2.75 1.87
CA ILE A 80 30.70 -3.14 0.55
C ILE A 80 30.93 -4.64 0.26
N ARG A 81 32.04 -5.23 0.73
CA ARG A 81 32.31 -6.68 0.63
C ARG A 81 31.48 -7.52 1.60
N GLN A 82 31.44 -7.16 2.89
CA GLN A 82 30.69 -7.91 3.92
C GLN A 82 29.20 -7.97 3.55
N ASN A 83 28.61 -6.83 3.17
CA ASN A 83 27.18 -6.71 2.89
C ASN A 83 26.83 -7.19 1.45
N ARG A 84 27.57 -8.15 0.87
CA ARG A 84 27.25 -8.76 -0.44
C ARG A 84 26.16 -9.83 -0.35
N GLY A 85 26.08 -10.55 0.75
CA GLY A 85 25.14 -11.66 0.93
C GLY A 85 23.75 -11.26 1.45
N THR A 86 22.94 -12.27 1.74
CA THR A 86 21.74 -12.17 2.58
C THR A 86 22.10 -12.46 4.03
N ASP A 87 21.53 -11.72 4.98
CA ASP A 87 21.72 -11.93 6.41
C ASP A 87 20.55 -12.72 7.02
N VAL A 88 20.73 -13.23 8.24
CA VAL A 88 19.73 -13.96 9.03
C VAL A 88 19.14 -13.03 10.08
N ILE A 89 17.81 -12.92 10.14
CA ILE A 89 17.14 -12.02 11.08
C ILE A 89 17.11 -12.59 12.51
N SER A 90 16.92 -11.72 13.50
CA SER A 90 16.81 -12.12 14.92
C SER A 90 15.64 -13.09 15.17
N ASP A 91 15.76 -13.95 16.18
CA ASP A 91 14.67 -14.85 16.57
C ASP A 91 13.45 -14.12 17.17
N ALA A 92 13.58 -12.84 17.56
CA ALA A 92 12.44 -11.99 17.91
C ALA A 92 11.63 -11.63 16.64
N ASP A 93 12.29 -11.07 15.64
CA ASP A 93 11.63 -10.65 14.39
C ASP A 93 11.13 -11.83 13.57
N ALA A 94 11.87 -12.95 13.57
CA ALA A 94 11.49 -14.18 12.88
C ALA A 94 10.14 -14.73 13.37
N ARG A 95 9.82 -14.61 14.68
CA ARG A 95 8.52 -14.97 15.24
C ARG A 95 7.39 -14.09 14.70
N THR A 96 7.62 -12.77 14.61
CA THR A 96 6.65 -11.81 14.06
C THR A 96 6.43 -12.01 12.56
N ILE A 97 7.50 -12.27 11.79
CA ILE A 97 7.43 -12.55 10.35
C ILE A 97 6.65 -13.83 10.06
N LYS A 98 6.85 -14.89 10.86
CA LYS A 98 6.10 -16.16 10.73
C LYS A 98 4.60 -15.95 10.97
N LYS A 99 4.20 -15.11 11.95
CA LYS A 99 2.78 -14.74 12.17
C LYS A 99 2.14 -14.03 10.95
N TRP A 100 2.90 -13.27 10.17
CA TRP A 100 2.40 -12.59 8.96
C TRP A 100 2.39 -13.46 7.68
N ALA A 101 2.83 -14.72 7.79
CA ALA A 101 2.98 -15.66 6.68
C ALA A 101 2.45 -17.06 7.05
N PRO A 102 1.13 -17.22 7.26
CA PRO A 102 0.51 -18.45 7.77
C PRO A 102 0.70 -19.67 6.86
N TYR A 103 1.01 -19.48 5.57
CA TYR A 103 1.30 -20.55 4.61
C TYR A 103 2.79 -20.64 4.24
N GLY A 104 3.67 -20.05 5.04
CA GLY A 104 5.10 -19.99 4.77
C GLY A 104 5.50 -18.91 3.75
N LEU A 105 6.78 -18.96 3.35
CA LEU A 105 7.46 -17.97 2.50
C LEU A 105 8.29 -18.67 1.43
N ASN A 106 7.57 -19.33 0.51
CA ASN A 106 8.06 -19.81 -0.79
C ASN A 106 7.69 -18.79 -1.86
#